data_AF-A0A6D2JTV7-F1
#
_entry.id   AF-A0A6D2JTV7-F1
#
_cell.length_a   1.000
_cell.length_b   1.000
_cell.length_c   1.000
_cell.angle_alpha   90.00
_cell.angle_beta   90.00
_cell.angle_gamma   90.00
#
_symmetry.space_group_name_H-M   'P 1'
#
loop_
_entity.id
_entity.type
_entity.pdbx_description
1 polymer ?
#
loop_
_entity_poly.entity_id
_entity_poly.type
_entity_poly.pdbx_seq_one_letter_code
_entity_poly.pdbx_strand_id
1 'polypeptide(L)'
;MMKNKLLVAASIILNLIFIIHSLYNTFTIWNPTWTNRAAAEAEVAASVSCSGHGRAYVDGIGVLDGNKPPCECNSCYTGKDCSILVKDCPVDASAGDPLFLEPFWMRQAEKSAVLVSGWHRMSYLFQDGSYVSAELERIIRKLHKVVGNAVTDDRFIIFGTGATQLIAASVHALSQINSSSSPLKGDPLFLEPFWMRQAEKSAVLVSGWHRMSYLFQDGSYVSAELERIIRKLHKVVGNAVTDDRFIIFGTGATQLIAASVHALSQINSSSSPLRLLASIPYYNIYKDQAEFFDSTHLKFEGDASAWKKSKGNDNITQVIEIVTSPNNPDGKMKRAVLDGPNVKTIHDYAYYWPYYSPITNLTDEDLSLFSLSKATGHAGSRFG
;
A
#
# COMPACT_ATOMS: atom_id res chain seq x y z
N MET A 1 -38.64 37.70 -53.80
CA MET A 1 -39.06 36.42 -53.20
C MET A 1 -37.99 35.31 -53.22
N MET A 2 -37.13 35.23 -54.26
CA MET A 2 -36.05 34.20 -54.33
C MET A 2 -34.90 34.40 -53.31
N LYS A 3 -34.45 35.63 -53.05
CA LYS A 3 -33.34 35.90 -52.10
C LYS A 3 -33.62 35.42 -50.67
N ASN A 4 -34.84 35.61 -50.17
CA ASN A 4 -35.22 35.17 -48.81
C ASN A 4 -35.33 33.64 -48.72
N LYS A 5 -35.72 32.95 -49.80
CA LYS A 5 -35.75 31.48 -49.86
C LYS A 5 -34.33 30.88 -49.84
N LEU A 6 -33.36 31.56 -50.47
CA LEU A 6 -31.95 31.12 -50.46
C LEU A 6 -31.32 31.24 -49.06
N LEU A 7 -31.61 32.32 -48.34
CA LEU A 7 -31.12 32.55 -46.98
C LEU A 7 -31.70 31.53 -45.99
N VAL A 8 -32.99 31.20 -46.11
CA VAL A 8 -33.63 30.18 -45.29
C VAL A 8 -33.07 28.80 -45.60
N ALA A 9 -32.87 28.46 -46.87
CA ALA A 9 -32.25 27.19 -47.26
C ALA A 9 -30.80 27.07 -46.76
N ALA A 10 -29.99 28.13 -46.87
CA ALA A 10 -28.63 28.15 -46.35
C ALA A 10 -28.59 27.99 -44.82
N SER A 11 -29.51 28.63 -44.09
CA SER A 11 -29.64 28.49 -42.64
C SER A 11 -30.04 27.07 -42.22
N ILE A 12 -30.97 26.44 -42.94
CA ILE A 12 -31.38 25.05 -42.66
C ILE A 12 -30.23 24.08 -42.93
N ILE A 13 -29.50 24.24 -44.04
CA ILE A 13 -28.33 23.42 -44.37
C ILE A 13 -27.24 23.59 -43.32
N LEU A 14 -26.95 24.83 -42.90
CA LEU A 14 -25.94 25.11 -41.89
C LEU A 14 -26.31 24.51 -40.52
N ASN A 15 -27.57 24.63 -40.11
CA ASN A 15 -28.06 24.02 -38.88
C ASN A 15 -28.04 22.48 -38.95
N LEU A 16 -28.37 21.87 -40.09
CA LEU A 16 -28.24 20.42 -40.29
C LEU A 16 -26.78 19.96 -40.21
N ILE A 17 -25.83 20.73 -40.78
CA ILE A 17 -24.40 20.45 -40.65
C ILE A 17 -23.96 20.55 -39.19
N PHE A 18 -24.40 21.56 -38.44
CA PHE A 18 -24.10 21.69 -37.02
C PHE A 18 -24.72 20.58 -36.17
N ILE A 19 -25.94 20.14 -36.48
CA ILE A 19 -26.60 19.03 -35.78
C ILE A 19 -25.89 17.71 -36.10
N ILE A 20 -25.52 17.45 -37.36
CA ILE A 20 -24.75 16.25 -37.74
C ILE A 20 -23.37 16.28 -37.07
N HIS A 21 -22.69 17.43 -37.08
CA HIS A 21 -21.42 17.61 -36.40
C HIS A 21 -21.56 17.39 -34.88
N SER A 22 -22.62 17.90 -34.25
CA SER A 22 -22.90 17.71 -32.82
C SER A 22 -23.26 16.27 -32.48
N LEU A 23 -23.99 15.56 -33.34
CA LEU A 23 -24.40 14.17 -33.13
C LEU A 23 -23.23 13.19 -33.38
N TYR A 24 -22.32 13.50 -34.32
CA TYR A 24 -21.11 12.71 -34.58
C TYR A 24 -19.94 13.05 -33.62
N ASN A 25 -19.80 14.30 -33.15
CA ASN A 25 -18.73 14.70 -32.22
C ASN A 25 -19.06 14.47 -30.74
N THR A 26 -20.24 13.94 -30.38
CA THR A 26 -20.47 13.38 -29.03
C THR A 26 -19.72 12.08 -28.76
N PHE A 27 -18.93 11.58 -29.73
CA PHE A 27 -17.83 10.67 -29.46
C PHE A 27 -16.51 11.34 -29.84
N THR A 28 -16.08 12.35 -29.08
CA THR A 28 -14.62 12.44 -28.86
C THR A 28 -14.24 11.12 -28.22
N ILE A 29 -13.70 10.19 -29.01
CA ILE A 29 -12.91 9.08 -28.49
C ILE A 29 -11.84 9.77 -27.66
N TRP A 30 -12.04 9.78 -26.35
CA TRP A 30 -11.03 10.23 -25.41
C TRP A 30 -9.89 9.23 -25.59
N ASN A 31 -8.87 9.64 -26.35
CA ASN A 31 -7.62 8.94 -26.53
C ASN A 31 -6.62 9.57 -25.56
N PRO A 32 -6.62 9.16 -24.28
CA PRO A 32 -5.64 9.67 -23.34
C PRO A 32 -4.25 9.32 -23.84
N THR A 33 -3.46 10.32 -24.25
CA THR A 33 -2.06 10.12 -24.63
C THR A 33 -1.16 9.86 -23.42
N TRP A 34 -1.66 10.14 -22.21
CA TRP A 34 -0.92 9.98 -20.96
C TRP A 34 -0.55 8.53 -20.64
N THR A 35 -1.17 7.56 -21.31
CA THR A 35 -0.91 6.12 -21.10
C THR A 35 0.33 5.64 -21.86
N ASN A 36 0.71 6.32 -22.94
CA ASN A 36 1.74 5.87 -23.88
C ASN A 36 3.09 5.63 -23.19
N ARG A 37 3.44 6.50 -22.23
CA ARG A 37 4.69 6.38 -21.50
C ARG A 37 4.72 5.12 -20.63
N ALA A 38 3.70 4.92 -19.80
CA ALA A 38 3.61 3.74 -18.93
C ALA A 38 3.55 2.44 -19.75
N ALA A 39 2.84 2.47 -20.89
CA ALA A 39 2.83 1.37 -21.86
C ALA A 39 4.23 1.04 -22.38
N ALA A 40 4.94 2.04 -22.89
CA ALA A 40 6.29 1.88 -23.43
C ALA A 40 7.29 1.41 -22.38
N GLU A 41 7.24 1.94 -21.15
CA GLU A 41 8.14 1.53 -20.07
C GLU A 41 7.95 0.06 -19.70
N ALA A 42 6.71 -0.45 -19.65
CA ALA A 42 6.45 -1.86 -19.38
C ALA A 42 6.88 -2.77 -20.54
N GLU A 43 6.65 -2.36 -21.79
CA GLU A 43 7.12 -3.11 -22.96
C GLU A 43 8.65 -3.16 -23.04
N VAL A 44 9.34 -2.06 -22.69
CA VAL A 44 10.80 -2.02 -22.60
C VAL A 44 11.29 -3.02 -21.55
N ALA A 45 10.71 -3.02 -20.35
CA ALA A 45 11.07 -3.99 -19.31
C ALA A 45 10.83 -5.44 -19.77
N ALA A 46 9.69 -5.71 -20.40
CA ALA A 46 9.34 -7.03 -20.92
C ALA A 46 10.25 -7.48 -22.07
N SER A 47 10.80 -6.56 -22.85
CA SER A 47 11.68 -6.84 -23.99
C SER A 47 13.12 -7.18 -23.59
N VAL A 48 13.50 -7.00 -22.32
CA VAL A 48 14.86 -7.32 -21.85
C VAL A 48 15.09 -8.83 -21.93
N SER A 49 16.07 -9.21 -22.75
CA SER A 49 16.46 -10.61 -22.91
C SER A 49 17.24 -11.10 -21.70
N CYS A 50 16.64 -12.03 -20.95
CA CYS A 50 17.25 -12.67 -19.79
C CYS A 50 17.48 -14.19 -20.02
N SER A 51 17.84 -14.54 -21.26
CA SER A 51 18.27 -15.89 -21.69
C SER A 51 17.30 -17.03 -21.38
N GLY A 52 16.01 -16.75 -21.13
CA GLY A 52 15.02 -17.74 -20.67
C GLY A 52 15.24 -18.22 -19.22
N HIS A 53 16.19 -17.62 -18.50
CA HIS A 53 16.57 -17.97 -17.14
C HIS A 53 16.40 -16.79 -16.18
N GLY A 54 15.57 -15.82 -16.57
CA GLY A 54 15.23 -14.65 -15.79
C GLY A 54 14.25 -13.77 -16.55
N ARG A 55 14.00 -12.58 -16.01
CA ARG A 55 13.10 -11.56 -16.59
C ARG A 55 13.44 -10.18 -16.01
N ALA A 56 12.98 -9.10 -16.62
CA ALA A 56 13.10 -7.78 -16.03
C ALA A 56 11.73 -7.17 -15.73
N TYR A 57 11.68 -6.28 -14.73
CA TYR A 57 10.45 -5.64 -14.25
C TYR A 57 10.60 -4.12 -14.23
N VAL A 58 9.47 -3.41 -14.34
CA VAL A 58 9.43 -1.93 -14.33
C VAL A 58 9.96 -1.31 -13.04
N ASP A 59 9.98 -2.07 -11.94
CA ASP A 59 10.50 -1.70 -10.63
C ASP A 59 11.84 -2.39 -10.31
N GLY A 60 12.56 -2.88 -11.32
CA GLY A 60 13.86 -3.50 -11.16
C GLY A 60 14.89 -2.54 -10.54
N ILE A 61 15.85 -3.09 -9.80
CA ILE A 61 16.87 -2.31 -9.08
C ILE A 61 17.63 -1.38 -10.04
N GLY A 62 17.69 -0.08 -9.72
CA GLY A 62 18.45 0.92 -10.50
C GLY A 62 17.71 1.54 -11.69
N VAL A 63 16.45 1.16 -11.97
CA VAL A 63 15.65 1.74 -13.06
C VAL A 63 15.46 3.25 -12.91
N LEU A 64 15.22 3.75 -11.70
CA LEU A 64 14.98 5.18 -11.49
C LEU A 64 16.24 6.06 -11.57
N ASP A 65 17.42 5.44 -11.72
CA ASP A 65 18.67 6.15 -11.99
C ASP A 65 18.93 6.30 -13.51
N GLY A 66 17.93 5.99 -14.34
CA GLY A 66 17.98 6.12 -15.81
C GLY A 66 18.55 4.88 -16.52
N ASN A 67 18.82 3.81 -15.79
CA ASN A 67 19.30 2.55 -16.35
C ASN A 67 18.14 1.70 -16.89
N LYS A 68 18.44 0.81 -17.83
CA LYS A 68 17.49 -0.24 -18.23
C LYS A 68 17.25 -1.19 -17.05
N PRO A 69 16.04 -1.76 -16.91
CA PRO A 69 15.76 -2.76 -15.88
C PRO A 69 16.73 -3.94 -15.97
N PRO A 70 17.43 -4.32 -14.87
CA PRO A 70 18.32 -5.47 -14.88
C PRO A 70 17.52 -6.76 -14.97
N CYS A 71 18.17 -7.81 -15.50
CA CYS A 71 17.59 -9.14 -15.43
C CYS A 71 17.57 -9.66 -14.00
N GLU A 72 16.40 -10.17 -13.65
CA GLU A 72 16.14 -10.93 -12.45
C GLU A 72 16.23 -12.43 -12.76
N CYS A 73 17.36 -13.07 -12.39
CA CYS A 73 17.67 -14.47 -12.67
C CYS A 73 16.94 -15.48 -11.78
N ASN A 74 16.59 -16.62 -12.38
CA ASN A 74 16.10 -17.80 -11.67
C ASN A 74 17.21 -18.42 -10.81
N SER A 75 16.82 -19.26 -9.84
CA SER A 75 17.76 -19.97 -8.97
C SER A 75 18.86 -20.69 -9.76
N CYS A 76 20.10 -20.57 -9.28
CA CYS A 76 21.31 -21.09 -9.90
C CYS A 76 21.72 -20.48 -11.25
N TYR A 77 21.11 -19.38 -11.69
CA TYR A 77 21.56 -18.60 -12.84
C TYR A 77 22.10 -17.23 -12.43
N THR A 78 23.10 -16.74 -13.16
CA THR A 78 23.74 -15.44 -12.93
C THR A 78 24.22 -14.81 -14.25
N GLY A 79 24.91 -13.68 -14.14
CA GLY A 79 25.29 -12.84 -15.28
C GLY A 79 24.25 -11.77 -15.57
N LYS A 80 24.62 -10.79 -16.40
CA LYS A 80 23.75 -9.64 -16.72
C LYS A 80 22.45 -10.01 -17.43
N ASP A 81 22.44 -11.15 -18.10
CA ASP A 81 21.34 -11.71 -18.89
C ASP A 81 20.92 -13.11 -18.41
N CYS A 82 21.36 -13.52 -17.22
CA CYS A 82 21.06 -14.84 -16.64
C CYS A 82 21.53 -16.06 -17.45
N SER A 83 22.50 -15.89 -18.36
CA SER A 83 23.02 -16.98 -19.20
C SER A 83 23.97 -17.95 -18.48
N ILE A 84 24.51 -17.58 -17.31
CA ILE A 84 25.58 -18.33 -16.65
C ILE A 84 25.00 -19.24 -15.58
N LEU A 85 25.11 -20.55 -15.75
CA LEU A 85 24.77 -21.53 -14.71
C LEU A 85 25.83 -21.55 -13.62
N VAL A 86 25.41 -21.37 -12.37
CA VAL A 86 26.30 -21.44 -11.19
C VAL A 86 26.67 -22.90 -10.92
N LYS A 87 27.97 -23.19 -10.97
CA LYS A 87 28.49 -24.55 -10.71
C LYS A 87 28.24 -24.95 -9.25
N ASP A 88 27.86 -26.21 -9.04
CA ASP A 88 27.65 -26.81 -7.72
C ASP A 88 26.58 -26.08 -6.88
N CYS A 89 25.63 -25.40 -7.53
CA CYS A 89 24.51 -24.73 -6.89
C CYS A 89 23.43 -25.74 -6.47
N PRO A 90 23.01 -25.76 -5.18
CA PRO A 90 21.95 -26.65 -4.72
C PRO A 90 20.58 -26.21 -5.26
N VAL A 91 19.75 -27.17 -5.64
CA VAL A 91 18.37 -26.91 -6.07
C VAL A 91 17.53 -26.50 -4.85
N ASP A 92 16.86 -25.35 -4.95
CA ASP A 92 15.90 -24.89 -3.95
C ASP A 92 14.47 -25.12 -4.43
N ALA A 93 13.77 -26.02 -3.72
CA ALA A 93 12.35 -26.31 -3.92
C ALA A 93 11.57 -26.23 -2.59
N SER A 94 12.06 -25.42 -1.64
CA SER A 94 11.50 -25.30 -0.31
C SER A 94 10.23 -24.44 -0.24
N ALA A 95 10.10 -23.46 -1.15
CA ALA A 95 8.96 -22.57 -1.24
C ALA A 95 7.89 -23.08 -2.21
N GLY A 96 6.62 -22.96 -1.82
CA GLY A 96 5.46 -23.25 -2.68
C GLY A 96 5.16 -22.14 -3.70
N ASP A 97 6.19 -21.57 -4.34
CA ASP A 97 6.05 -20.44 -5.25
C ASP A 97 5.53 -20.92 -6.63
N PRO A 98 4.38 -20.40 -7.12
CA PRO A 98 3.74 -20.91 -8.33
C PRO A 98 4.35 -20.36 -9.64
N LEU A 99 5.66 -20.13 -9.70
CA LEU A 99 6.36 -19.59 -10.89
C LEU A 99 6.16 -20.43 -12.15
N PHE A 100 5.77 -21.71 -12.03
CA PHE A 100 5.40 -22.55 -13.16
C PHE A 100 4.21 -21.98 -13.99
N LEU A 101 3.40 -21.07 -13.43
CA LEU A 101 2.29 -20.41 -14.12
C LEU A 101 2.70 -19.17 -14.92
N GLU A 102 3.91 -18.63 -14.73
CA GLU A 102 4.35 -17.43 -15.41
C GLU A 102 4.29 -17.54 -16.95
N PRO A 103 4.76 -18.63 -17.61
CA PRO A 103 4.68 -18.74 -19.06
C PRO A 103 3.25 -18.64 -19.60
N PHE A 104 2.25 -19.03 -18.80
CA PHE A 104 0.85 -18.85 -19.17
C PHE A 104 0.47 -17.37 -19.20
N TRP A 105 0.82 -16.61 -18.17
CA TRP A 105 0.50 -15.17 -18.09
C TRP A 105 1.23 -14.33 -19.14
N MET A 106 2.48 -14.68 -19.47
CA MET A 106 3.20 -14.04 -20.58
C MET A 106 2.47 -14.22 -21.92
N ARG A 107 1.85 -15.40 -22.17
CA ARG A 107 1.03 -15.64 -23.37
C ARG A 107 -0.30 -14.91 -23.36
N GLN A 108 -0.80 -14.48 -22.19
CA GLN A 108 -2.05 -13.74 -22.05
C GLN A 108 -1.83 -12.23 -21.85
N ALA A 109 -0.62 -11.73 -22.14
CA ALA A 109 -0.19 -10.37 -21.83
C ALA A 109 -1.21 -9.27 -22.14
N GLU A 110 -1.68 -9.22 -23.39
CA GLU A 110 -2.65 -8.23 -23.86
C GLU A 110 -3.99 -8.32 -23.12
N LYS A 111 -4.40 -9.53 -22.72
CA LYS A 111 -5.70 -9.78 -22.09
C LYS A 111 -5.69 -9.56 -20.57
N SER A 112 -4.52 -9.62 -19.94
CA SER A 112 -4.38 -9.54 -18.49
C SER A 112 -3.67 -8.28 -17.99
N ALA A 113 -3.01 -7.53 -18.88
CA ALA A 113 -2.39 -6.25 -18.52
C ALA A 113 -3.44 -5.23 -18.06
N VAL A 114 -3.12 -4.48 -17.01
CA VAL A 114 -3.98 -3.42 -16.48
C VAL A 114 -3.17 -2.14 -16.34
N LEU A 115 -3.68 -1.09 -16.98
CA LEU A 115 -3.22 0.27 -16.74
C LEU A 115 -3.93 0.84 -15.50
N VAL A 116 -3.16 1.26 -14.51
CA VAL A 116 -3.66 1.90 -13.29
C VAL A 116 -3.35 3.40 -13.37
N SER A 117 -4.40 4.22 -13.49
CA SER A 117 -4.25 5.68 -13.44
C SER A 117 -3.77 6.13 -12.07
N GLY A 118 -2.99 7.22 -11.99
CA GLY A 118 -2.47 7.75 -10.71
C GLY A 118 -3.54 8.23 -9.72
N TRP A 119 -4.81 8.30 -10.11
CA TRP A 119 -5.95 8.62 -9.24
C TRP A 119 -6.91 7.43 -9.06
N HIS A 120 -6.51 6.23 -9.48
CA HIS A 120 -7.37 5.06 -9.38
C HIS A 120 -7.65 4.71 -7.92
N ARG A 121 -8.92 4.80 -7.51
CA ARG A 121 -9.42 4.34 -6.19
C ARG A 121 -8.58 4.85 -5.01
N MET A 122 -8.29 6.15 -4.99
CA MET A 122 -7.56 6.78 -3.88
C MET A 122 -8.32 6.71 -2.54
N SER A 123 -9.65 6.70 -2.57
CA SER A 123 -10.51 6.59 -1.38
C SER A 123 -10.35 5.27 -0.65
N TYR A 124 -10.61 5.29 0.66
CA TYR A 124 -10.74 4.05 1.46
C TYR A 124 -11.94 3.19 1.07
N LEU A 125 -12.95 3.76 0.42
CA LEU A 125 -14.23 3.12 0.18
C LEU A 125 -14.58 3.08 -1.31
N PHE A 126 -15.37 2.09 -1.66
CA PHE A 126 -16.16 2.11 -2.88
C PHE A 126 -17.33 3.10 -2.72
N GLN A 127 -17.98 3.47 -3.83
CA GLN A 127 -19.10 4.42 -3.81
C GLN A 127 -20.28 3.96 -2.95
N ASP A 128 -20.43 2.65 -2.77
CA ASP A 128 -21.43 2.02 -1.90
C ASP A 128 -21.03 2.01 -0.41
N GLY A 129 -19.88 2.59 -0.06
CA GLY A 129 -19.34 2.62 1.30
C GLY A 129 -18.68 1.32 1.75
N SER A 130 -18.55 0.33 0.86
CA SER A 130 -17.87 -0.94 1.13
C SER A 130 -16.34 -0.82 0.98
N TYR A 131 -15.62 -1.84 1.46
CA TYR A 131 -14.18 -2.03 1.24
C TYR A 131 -13.88 -3.05 0.13
N VAL A 132 -14.93 -3.57 -0.52
CA VAL A 132 -14.87 -4.74 -1.39
C VAL A 132 -15.41 -4.35 -2.76
N SER A 133 -14.67 -4.67 -3.82
CA SER A 133 -15.14 -4.43 -5.18
C SER A 133 -16.29 -5.39 -5.52
N ALA A 134 -17.50 -4.86 -5.67
CA ALA A 134 -18.68 -5.63 -6.07
C ALA A 134 -18.47 -6.38 -7.40
N GLU A 135 -17.75 -5.76 -8.35
CA GLU A 135 -17.45 -6.41 -9.63
C GLU A 135 -16.45 -7.57 -9.48
N LEU A 136 -15.47 -7.44 -8.58
CA LEU A 136 -14.55 -8.54 -8.28
C LEU A 136 -15.28 -9.69 -7.59
N GLU A 137 -16.18 -9.39 -6.64
CA GLU A 137 -17.03 -10.40 -6.00
C GLU A 137 -17.85 -11.17 -7.04
N ARG A 138 -18.51 -10.45 -7.96
CA ARG A 138 -19.29 -11.03 -9.05
C ARG A 138 -18.45 -11.96 -9.94
N ILE A 139 -17.23 -11.56 -10.27
CA ILE A 139 -16.29 -12.36 -11.08
C ILE A 139 -15.83 -13.60 -10.32
N ILE A 140 -15.53 -13.51 -9.02
CA ILE A 140 -15.14 -14.66 -8.18
C ILE A 140 -16.27 -15.69 -8.11
N ARG A 141 -17.52 -15.26 -7.90
CA ARG A 141 -18.69 -16.15 -7.93
C ARG A 141 -18.82 -16.86 -9.28
N LYS A 142 -18.67 -16.11 -10.38
CA LYS A 142 -18.69 -16.67 -11.74
C LYS A 142 -17.56 -17.68 -11.96
N LEU A 143 -16.36 -17.39 -11.48
CA LEU A 143 -15.21 -18.31 -11.56
C LEU A 143 -15.53 -19.63 -10.87
N HIS A 144 -15.98 -19.59 -9.61
CA HIS A 144 -16.33 -20.80 -8.87
C HIS A 144 -17.49 -21.59 -9.49
N LYS A 145 -18.46 -20.89 -10.10
CA LYS A 145 -19.54 -21.53 -10.86
C LYS A 145 -19.06 -22.23 -12.13
N VAL A 146 -18.13 -21.62 -12.87
CA VAL A 146 -17.57 -22.20 -14.11
C VAL A 146 -16.65 -23.39 -13.80
N VAL A 147 -15.83 -23.27 -12.77
CA VAL A 147 -14.88 -24.32 -12.36
C VAL A 147 -15.58 -25.44 -11.59
N GLY A 148 -16.66 -25.13 -10.87
CA GLY A 148 -17.41 -26.10 -10.07
C GLY A 148 -16.71 -26.52 -8.77
N ASN A 149 -15.77 -25.72 -8.26
CA ASN A 149 -14.93 -26.07 -7.11
C ASN A 149 -15.38 -25.47 -5.76
N ALA A 150 -16.35 -24.56 -5.73
CA ALA A 150 -16.88 -24.00 -4.49
C ALA A 150 -18.35 -23.55 -4.65
N VAL A 151 -19.15 -23.75 -3.60
CA VAL A 151 -20.50 -23.18 -3.50
C VAL A 151 -20.39 -21.77 -2.93
N THR A 152 -20.73 -20.78 -3.74
CA THR A 152 -20.68 -19.37 -3.33
C THR A 152 -22.07 -18.75 -3.12
N ASP A 153 -23.12 -19.35 -3.67
CA ASP A 153 -24.50 -18.88 -3.50
C ASP A 153 -24.88 -18.79 -2.02
N ASP A 154 -25.55 -17.70 -1.64
CA ASP A 154 -25.93 -17.40 -0.26
C ASP A 154 -24.77 -17.43 0.76
N ARG A 155 -23.55 -17.07 0.32
CA ARG A 155 -22.38 -16.88 1.19
C ARG A 155 -21.89 -15.45 1.16
N PHE A 156 -21.46 -14.94 2.31
CA PHE A 156 -20.66 -13.72 2.37
C PHE A 156 -19.27 -13.99 1.78
N ILE A 157 -18.77 -13.03 1.01
CA ILE A 157 -17.40 -13.05 0.51
C ILE A 157 -16.64 -11.91 1.21
N ILE A 158 -15.56 -12.26 1.90
CA ILE A 158 -14.70 -11.31 2.61
C ILE A 158 -13.33 -11.35 1.94
N PHE A 159 -12.78 -10.17 1.65
CA PHE A 159 -11.44 -10.04 1.12
C PHE A 159 -10.45 -9.73 2.24
N GLY A 160 -9.27 -10.33 2.15
CA GLY A 160 -8.14 -10.05 3.01
C GLY A 160 -6.85 -10.05 2.21
N THR A 161 -5.79 -9.49 2.78
CA THR A 161 -4.45 -9.47 2.22
C THR A 161 -3.80 -10.84 2.38
N GLY A 162 -4.22 -11.77 1.53
CA GLY A 162 -3.85 -13.19 1.61
C GLY A 162 -4.67 -13.97 2.64
N ALA A 163 -4.68 -15.29 2.49
CA ALA A 163 -5.44 -16.19 3.36
C ALA A 163 -4.99 -16.12 4.83
N THR A 164 -3.71 -15.84 5.08
CA THR A 164 -3.14 -15.71 6.44
C THR A 164 -3.88 -14.68 7.28
N GLN A 165 -4.23 -13.51 6.72
CA GLN A 165 -5.00 -12.50 7.43
C GLN A 165 -6.42 -13.00 7.76
N LEU A 166 -7.06 -13.67 6.80
CA LEU A 166 -8.43 -14.16 6.96
C LEU A 166 -8.53 -15.30 7.97
N ILE A 167 -7.51 -16.15 8.08
CA ILE A 167 -7.45 -17.21 9.10
C ILE A 167 -7.47 -16.59 10.51
N ALA A 168 -6.60 -15.60 10.76
CA ALA A 168 -6.56 -14.91 12.04
C ALA A 168 -7.88 -14.18 12.35
N ALA A 169 -8.44 -13.47 11.36
CA ALA A 169 -9.72 -12.79 11.49
C ALA A 169 -10.89 -13.77 11.76
N SER A 170 -10.87 -14.96 11.15
CA SER A 170 -11.91 -15.97 11.35
C SER A 170 -11.87 -16.57 12.75
N VAL A 171 -10.67 -16.84 13.28
CA VAL A 171 -10.50 -17.31 14.66
C VAL A 171 -11.06 -16.27 15.65
N HIS A 172 -10.83 -14.99 15.40
CA HIS A 172 -11.37 -13.89 16.22
C HIS A 172 -12.90 -13.74 16.09
N ALA A 173 -13.43 -13.71 14.86
CA ALA A 173 -14.87 -13.56 14.65
C ALA A 173 -15.68 -14.73 15.27
N LEU A 174 -15.10 -15.92 15.33
CA LEU A 174 -15.70 -17.07 16.00
C LEU A 174 -15.53 -17.04 17.53
N SER A 175 -14.62 -16.21 18.07
CA SER A 175 -14.40 -16.07 19.51
C SER A 175 -15.13 -14.87 20.14
N GLN A 176 -15.63 -13.92 19.34
CA GLN A 176 -16.15 -12.63 19.81
C GLN A 176 -17.61 -12.40 19.36
N ILE A 177 -18.55 -12.41 20.31
CA ILE A 177 -19.98 -12.09 20.07
C ILE A 177 -20.35 -10.64 20.43
N ASN A 178 -19.52 -9.86 21.14
CA ASN A 178 -19.97 -8.57 21.67
C ASN A 178 -18.92 -7.46 21.62
N SER A 179 -18.99 -6.56 20.64
CA SER A 179 -18.90 -5.10 20.84
C SER A 179 -18.91 -4.34 19.51
N SER A 180 -19.56 -3.17 19.51
CA SER A 180 -19.72 -2.33 18.33
C SER A 180 -19.45 -0.86 18.66
N SER A 181 -18.50 -0.25 17.96
CA SER A 181 -18.47 1.21 17.72
C SER A 181 -17.62 1.53 16.50
N SER A 182 -18.14 2.34 15.57
CA SER A 182 -17.42 2.79 14.37
C SER A 182 -16.87 4.21 14.57
N PRO A 183 -15.56 4.45 14.37
CA PRO A 183 -14.99 5.79 14.41
C PRO A 183 -15.12 6.55 13.08
N LEU A 184 -15.16 7.88 13.17
CA LEU A 184 -15.10 8.83 12.04
C LEU A 184 -13.79 8.64 11.22
N LYS A 185 -13.87 8.76 9.89
CA LYS A 185 -12.80 8.39 8.94
C LYS A 185 -12.07 9.61 8.38
N GLY A 186 -10.73 9.56 8.29
CA GLY A 186 -9.87 10.63 7.74
C GLY A 186 -9.30 10.32 6.36
N ASP A 187 -10.15 10.32 5.33
CA ASP A 187 -9.78 10.02 3.93
C ASP A 187 -9.05 11.22 3.26
N PRO A 188 -7.80 11.07 2.78
CA PRO A 188 -6.99 12.17 2.25
C PRO A 188 -7.32 12.57 0.79
N LEU A 189 -8.59 12.59 0.40
CA LEU A 189 -9.03 12.90 -0.98
C LEU A 189 -8.69 14.32 -1.45
N PHE A 190 -8.30 15.22 -0.54
CA PHE A 190 -7.85 16.56 -0.91
C PHE A 190 -6.62 16.58 -1.85
N LEU A 191 -5.86 15.48 -1.93
CA LEU A 191 -4.72 15.32 -2.85
C LEU A 191 -5.11 14.77 -4.24
N GLU A 192 -6.34 14.27 -4.43
CA GLU A 192 -6.79 13.70 -5.70
C GLU A 192 -6.67 14.67 -6.89
N PRO A 193 -7.11 15.95 -6.81
CA PRO A 193 -6.98 16.89 -7.93
C PRO A 193 -5.53 17.15 -8.35
N PHE A 194 -4.57 17.02 -7.44
CA PHE A 194 -3.15 17.15 -7.76
C PHE A 194 -2.69 15.98 -8.64
N TRP A 195 -3.01 14.74 -8.27
CA TRP A 195 -2.62 13.55 -9.03
C TRP A 195 -3.30 13.46 -10.39
N MET A 196 -4.56 13.90 -10.51
CA MET A 196 -5.22 14.03 -11.81
C MET A 196 -4.46 14.93 -12.79
N ARG A 197 -3.83 16.01 -12.30
CA ARG A 197 -3.00 16.90 -13.13
C ARG A 197 -1.62 16.30 -13.47
N GLN A 198 -1.17 15.28 -12.73
CA GLN A 198 0.09 14.58 -12.97
C GLN A 198 -0.09 13.22 -13.66
N ALA A 199 -1.27 12.99 -14.24
CA ALA A 199 -1.71 11.72 -14.80
C ALA A 199 -0.65 10.90 -15.53
N GLU A 200 0.01 11.51 -16.53
CA GLU A 200 1.05 10.89 -17.36
C GLU A 200 2.28 10.46 -16.57
N LYS A 201 2.66 11.21 -15.54
CA LYS A 201 3.86 10.95 -14.73
C LYS A 201 3.58 9.98 -13.59
N SER A 202 2.33 9.84 -13.17
CA SER A 202 1.92 9.00 -12.03
C SER A 202 1.25 7.68 -12.44
N ALA A 203 0.96 7.48 -13.73
CA ALA A 203 0.38 6.25 -14.22
C ALA A 203 1.37 5.09 -14.11
N VAL A 204 0.87 3.92 -13.69
CA VAL A 204 1.66 2.69 -13.63
C VAL A 204 0.97 1.62 -14.47
N LEU A 205 1.72 0.98 -15.35
CA LEU A 205 1.27 -0.22 -16.05
C LEU A 205 1.89 -1.45 -15.38
N VAL A 206 1.03 -2.37 -14.97
CA VAL A 206 1.45 -3.65 -14.37
C VAL A 206 1.14 -4.76 -15.36
N SER A 207 2.18 -5.46 -15.82
CA SER A 207 2.02 -6.63 -16.69
C SER A 207 1.48 -7.82 -15.89
N GLY A 208 0.73 -8.72 -16.54
CA GLY A 208 0.09 -9.85 -15.84
C GLY A 208 1.05 -10.88 -15.22
N TRP A 209 2.34 -10.83 -15.57
CA TRP A 209 3.41 -11.67 -14.97
C TRP A 209 4.32 -10.87 -14.02
N HIS A 210 4.02 -9.60 -13.78
CA HIS A 210 4.80 -8.77 -12.89
C HIS A 210 4.73 -9.29 -11.45
N ARG A 211 5.89 -9.51 -10.81
CA ARG A 211 6.03 -9.84 -9.38
C ARG A 211 5.13 -10.99 -8.91
N MET A 212 5.09 -12.08 -9.66
CA MET A 212 4.33 -13.29 -9.28
C MET A 212 4.93 -14.06 -8.08
N SER A 213 6.25 -13.93 -7.87
CA SER A 213 6.96 -14.61 -6.79
C SER A 213 6.65 -13.99 -5.43
N TYR A 214 6.75 -14.80 -4.37
CA TYR A 214 6.79 -14.28 -2.99
C TYR A 214 8.08 -13.51 -2.66
N LEU A 215 9.15 -13.78 -3.41
CA LEU A 215 10.50 -13.29 -3.13
C LEU A 215 11.03 -12.42 -4.28
N PHE A 216 11.86 -11.46 -3.92
CA PHE A 216 12.75 -10.78 -4.83
C PHE A 216 13.99 -11.62 -5.09
N GLN A 217 14.75 -11.24 -6.12
CA GLN A 217 16.03 -11.84 -6.52
C GLN A 217 17.00 -12.16 -5.38
N ASP A 218 17.10 -11.22 -4.46
CA ASP A 218 18.01 -11.24 -3.32
C ASP A 218 17.48 -12.10 -2.17
N GLY A 219 16.35 -12.80 -2.37
CA GLY A 219 15.66 -13.60 -1.36
C GLY A 219 14.88 -12.77 -0.36
N SER A 220 14.76 -11.45 -0.55
CA SER A 220 13.96 -10.59 0.32
C SER A 220 12.47 -10.64 -0.05
N TYR A 221 11.60 -10.26 0.89
CA TYR A 221 10.17 -10.11 0.65
C TYR A 221 9.78 -8.68 0.22
N VAL A 222 10.77 -7.80 0.05
CA VAL A 222 10.57 -6.36 -0.11
C VAL A 222 11.43 -5.81 -1.24
N SER A 223 10.91 -4.84 -1.99
CA SER A 223 11.66 -4.25 -3.11
C SER A 223 12.81 -3.37 -2.60
N ALA A 224 14.05 -3.74 -2.95
CA ALA A 224 15.23 -2.92 -2.69
C ALA A 224 15.17 -1.55 -3.40
N GLU A 225 14.55 -1.48 -4.58
CA GLU A 225 14.34 -0.21 -5.28
C GLU A 225 13.34 0.67 -4.53
N LEU A 226 12.27 0.09 -3.99
CA LEU A 226 11.32 0.81 -3.14
C LEU A 226 11.99 1.33 -1.86
N GLU A 227 12.83 0.51 -1.21
CA GLU A 227 13.61 0.94 -0.05
C GLU A 227 14.50 2.13 -0.39
N ARG A 228 15.22 2.07 -1.52
CA ARG A 228 16.07 3.15 -2.00
C ARG A 228 15.30 4.45 -2.24
N ILE A 229 14.11 4.37 -2.83
CA ILE A 229 13.22 5.53 -3.04
C ILE A 229 12.77 6.13 -1.71
N ILE A 230 12.39 5.28 -0.74
CA ILE A 230 11.94 5.73 0.59
C ILE A 230 13.07 6.46 1.31
N ARG A 231 14.29 5.90 1.30
CA ARG A 231 15.49 6.56 1.84
C ARG A 231 15.75 7.91 1.17
N LYS A 232 15.68 7.97 -0.16
CA LYS A 232 15.83 9.21 -0.93
C LYS A 232 14.75 10.24 -0.59
N LEU A 233 13.50 9.81 -0.43
CA LEU A 233 12.38 10.67 -0.05
C LEU A 233 12.62 11.31 1.31
N HIS A 234 12.94 10.52 2.33
CA HIS A 234 13.24 11.03 3.68
C HIS A 234 14.45 11.96 3.71
N LYS A 235 15.49 11.65 2.92
CA LYS A 235 16.67 12.53 2.78
C LYS A 235 16.34 13.87 2.14
N VAL A 236 15.48 13.89 1.11
CA VAL A 236 15.05 15.13 0.43
C VAL A 236 14.13 15.97 1.31
N VAL A 237 13.18 15.32 2.01
CA VAL A 237 12.25 16.01 2.91
C VAL A 237 12.96 16.46 4.20
N GLY A 238 13.99 15.73 4.63
CA GLY A 238 14.74 16.02 5.85
C GLY A 238 13.93 15.75 7.12
N ASN A 239 13.00 14.79 7.08
CA ASN A 239 12.12 14.48 8.21
C ASN A 239 12.54 13.25 9.03
N ALA A 240 13.40 12.37 8.52
CA ALA A 240 13.83 11.16 9.24
C ALA A 240 15.27 10.75 8.91
N VAL A 241 15.98 10.20 9.89
CA VAL A 241 17.25 9.50 9.69
C VAL A 241 16.95 8.06 9.25
N THR A 242 17.44 7.68 8.07
CA THR A 242 17.28 6.32 7.55
C THR A 242 18.58 5.55 7.49
N ASP A 243 19.73 6.22 7.43
CA ASP A 243 21.04 5.60 7.31
C ASP A 243 21.31 4.67 8.50
N ASP A 244 21.92 3.50 8.23
CA ASP A 244 22.18 2.45 9.23
C ASP A 244 20.95 1.92 10.00
N ARG A 245 19.73 2.15 9.48
CA ARG A 245 18.46 1.61 10.00
C ARG A 245 17.87 0.55 9.08
N PHE A 246 17.18 -0.43 9.67
CA PHE A 246 16.31 -1.34 8.93
C PHE A 246 15.04 -0.61 8.46
N ILE A 247 14.57 -0.93 7.27
CA ILE A 247 13.29 -0.44 6.74
C ILE A 247 12.35 -1.64 6.62
N ILE A 248 11.18 -1.54 7.24
CA ILE A 248 10.17 -2.60 7.27
C ILE A 248 8.91 -2.03 6.63
N PHE A 249 8.38 -2.76 5.64
CA PHE A 249 7.13 -2.38 4.97
C PHE A 249 5.93 -3.07 5.61
N GLY A 250 4.80 -2.37 5.65
CA GLY A 250 3.55 -2.94 6.11
C GLY A 250 2.37 -2.51 5.26
N THR A 251 1.24 -3.18 5.48
CA THR A 251 -0.05 -2.89 4.85
C THR A 251 -0.71 -1.64 5.46
N GLY A 252 0.03 -0.53 5.43
CA GLY A 252 -0.26 0.70 6.15
C GLY A 252 0.37 0.71 7.55
N ALA A 253 0.53 1.92 8.10
CA ALA A 253 1.09 2.13 9.44
C ALA A 253 0.32 1.37 10.53
N THR A 254 -0.98 1.12 10.33
CA THR A 254 -1.81 0.33 11.26
C THR A 254 -1.22 -1.07 11.48
N GLN A 255 -0.82 -1.78 10.43
CA GLN A 255 -0.20 -3.10 10.58
C GLN A 255 1.17 -2.98 11.26
N LEU A 256 1.95 -1.97 10.89
CA LEU A 256 3.27 -1.75 11.49
C LEU A 256 3.16 -1.47 13.00
N ILE A 257 2.16 -0.70 13.45
CA ILE A 257 1.91 -0.47 14.88
C ILE A 257 1.64 -1.79 15.60
N ALA A 258 0.74 -2.64 15.08
CA ALA A 258 0.47 -3.94 15.66
C ALA A 258 1.73 -4.83 15.70
N ALA A 259 2.49 -4.87 14.61
CA ALA A 259 3.73 -5.64 14.51
C ALA A 259 4.79 -5.14 15.52
N SER A 260 4.94 -3.82 15.65
CA SER A 260 5.85 -3.19 16.60
C SER A 260 5.48 -3.48 18.05
N VAL A 261 4.20 -3.33 18.40
CA VAL A 261 3.70 -3.65 19.74
C VAL A 261 3.94 -5.13 20.04
N HIS A 262 3.63 -6.02 19.09
CA HIS A 262 3.87 -7.45 19.24
C HIS A 262 5.36 -7.76 19.43
N ALA A 263 6.24 -7.26 18.56
CA ALA A 263 7.68 -7.51 18.67
C ALA A 263 8.25 -7.01 20.00
N LEU A 264 7.87 -5.80 20.44
CA LEU A 264 8.32 -5.24 21.70
C LEU A 264 7.75 -5.98 22.92
N SER A 265 6.58 -6.60 22.80
CA SER A 265 6.01 -7.44 23.86
C SER A 265 6.74 -8.78 24.06
N GLN A 266 7.37 -9.32 23.00
CA GLN A 266 8.08 -10.62 23.04
C GLN A 266 9.49 -10.54 23.61
N ILE A 267 10.09 -9.35 23.63
CA ILE A 267 11.49 -9.16 24.08
C ILE A 267 11.64 -9.47 25.58
N ASN A 268 10.54 -9.53 26.34
CA ASN A 268 10.59 -9.71 27.77
C ASN A 268 9.59 -10.75 28.28
N SER A 269 10.10 -11.93 28.61
CA SER A 269 9.40 -13.04 29.25
C SER A 269 9.08 -12.76 30.72
N SER A 270 8.35 -11.67 31.01
CA SER A 270 7.86 -11.38 32.36
C SER A 270 6.48 -12.01 32.60
N SER A 271 6.16 -12.31 33.86
CA SER A 271 4.88 -12.93 34.25
C SER A 271 3.69 -11.96 34.25
N SER A 272 3.92 -10.65 34.06
CA SER A 272 2.86 -9.62 33.99
C SER A 272 2.64 -9.17 32.55
N PRO A 273 1.38 -8.88 32.14
CA PRO A 273 1.11 -8.27 30.85
C PRO A 273 1.79 -6.90 30.73
N LEU A 274 2.35 -6.64 29.55
CA LEU A 274 2.97 -5.38 29.19
C LEU A 274 1.90 -4.31 28.99
N ARG A 275 2.19 -3.07 29.40
CA ARG A 275 1.23 -1.95 29.35
C ARG A 275 1.45 -1.09 28.12
N LEU A 276 0.39 -0.87 27.35
CA LEU A 276 0.38 0.05 26.21
C LEU A 276 -0.28 1.37 26.62
N LEU A 277 0.41 2.47 26.38
CA LEU A 277 -0.02 3.82 26.76
C LEU A 277 0.11 4.79 25.59
N ALA A 278 -0.73 5.84 25.59
CA ALA A 278 -0.62 6.96 24.66
C ALA A 278 -1.11 8.25 25.35
N SER A 279 -0.41 9.37 25.14
CA SER A 279 -0.79 10.64 25.80
C SER A 279 -2.09 11.22 25.22
N ILE A 280 -3.06 11.58 26.08
CA ILE A 280 -4.34 12.16 25.65
C ILE A 280 -4.18 13.60 25.10
N PRO A 281 -4.91 13.99 24.03
CA PRO A 281 -5.76 13.14 23.19
C PRO A 281 -4.90 12.30 22.23
N TYR A 282 -5.30 11.06 21.96
CA TYR A 282 -4.55 10.13 21.08
C TYR A 282 -5.44 9.55 19.97
N TYR A 283 -4.83 8.87 19.01
CA TYR A 283 -5.55 8.16 17.96
C TYR A 283 -6.22 6.89 18.49
N ASN A 284 -7.56 6.85 18.49
CA ASN A 284 -8.33 5.75 19.10
C ASN A 284 -7.96 4.34 18.61
N ILE A 285 -7.41 4.19 17.39
CA ILE A 285 -7.05 2.87 16.85
C ILE A 285 -6.03 2.12 17.72
N TYR A 286 -5.24 2.83 18.54
CA TYR A 286 -4.25 2.19 19.41
C TYR A 286 -4.93 1.36 20.50
N LYS A 287 -5.99 1.94 21.09
CA LYS A 287 -6.84 1.24 22.04
C LYS A 287 -7.58 0.11 21.34
N ASP A 288 -8.26 0.43 20.24
CA ASP A 288 -9.08 -0.54 19.51
C ASP A 288 -8.25 -1.76 19.06
N GLN A 289 -7.03 -1.56 18.56
CA GLN A 289 -6.14 -2.67 18.18
C GLN A 289 -5.64 -3.47 19.38
N ALA A 290 -5.21 -2.81 20.46
CA ALA A 290 -4.73 -3.51 21.65
C ALA A 290 -5.83 -4.37 22.28
N GLU A 291 -7.05 -3.86 22.33
CA GLU A 291 -8.24 -4.59 22.78
C GLU A 291 -8.68 -5.66 21.76
N PHE A 292 -8.53 -5.40 20.46
CA PHE A 292 -8.87 -6.37 19.40
C PHE A 292 -7.98 -7.61 19.43
N PHE A 293 -6.67 -7.43 19.61
CA PHE A 293 -5.73 -8.55 19.68
C PHE A 293 -5.79 -9.28 21.02
N ASP A 294 -6.36 -8.67 22.07
CA ASP A 294 -6.62 -9.20 23.42
C ASP A 294 -5.61 -10.27 23.88
N SER A 295 -4.32 -9.96 23.75
CA SER A 295 -3.29 -10.92 24.10
C SER A 295 -3.11 -10.96 25.60
N THR A 296 -2.91 -12.13 26.18
CA THR A 296 -2.56 -12.31 27.61
C THR A 296 -1.32 -11.51 28.06
N HIS A 297 -0.57 -10.98 27.09
CA HIS A 297 0.69 -10.28 27.28
C HIS A 297 0.61 -8.77 27.04
N LEU A 298 -0.54 -8.22 26.66
CA LEU A 298 -0.70 -6.80 26.33
C LEU A 298 -2.00 -6.24 26.91
N LYS A 299 -1.91 -5.15 27.68
CA LYS A 299 -3.08 -4.40 28.15
C LYS A 299 -2.92 -2.92 27.84
N PHE A 300 -3.95 -2.32 27.23
CA PHE A 300 -4.03 -0.87 27.09
C PHE A 300 -4.39 -0.22 28.44
N GLU A 301 -3.54 0.68 28.94
CA GLU A 301 -3.70 1.35 30.25
C GLU A 301 -4.03 2.84 30.13
N GLY A 302 -4.18 3.36 28.90
CA GLY A 302 -4.62 4.74 28.68
C GLY A 302 -3.50 5.78 28.70
N ASP A 303 -3.67 6.84 29.49
CA ASP A 303 -2.88 8.08 29.36
C ASP A 303 -1.46 7.96 29.93
N ALA A 304 -0.46 8.07 29.05
CA ALA A 304 0.96 8.08 29.43
C ALA A 304 1.31 9.24 30.38
N SER A 305 0.69 10.41 30.19
CA SER A 305 0.95 11.60 31.03
C SER A 305 0.42 11.43 32.46
N ALA A 306 -0.75 10.80 32.62
CA ALA A 306 -1.28 10.42 33.92
C ALA A 306 -0.46 9.29 34.56
N TRP A 307 -0.03 8.30 33.77
CA TRP A 307 0.81 7.20 34.25
C TRP A 307 2.09 7.69 34.92
N LYS A 308 2.82 8.62 34.27
CA LYS A 308 4.04 9.23 34.82
C LYS A 308 3.87 9.85 36.21
N LYS A 309 2.69 10.41 36.48
CA LYS A 309 2.37 11.08 37.75
C LYS A 309 1.94 10.08 38.84
N SER A 310 1.53 8.88 38.46
CA SER A 310 1.08 7.84 39.38
C SER A 310 2.25 7.05 39.98
N LYS A 311 2.05 6.40 41.14
CA LYS A 311 3.02 5.45 41.73
C LYS A 311 3.23 4.17 40.88
N GLY A 312 2.63 4.06 39.69
CA GLY A 312 2.84 2.98 38.71
C GLY A 312 4.19 3.04 37.99
N ASN A 313 5.07 3.96 38.40
CA ASN A 313 6.48 3.94 38.04
C ASN A 313 7.27 3.03 39.00
N ASP A 314 6.78 1.81 39.26
CA ASP A 314 7.63 0.79 39.84
C ASP A 314 8.63 0.38 38.76
N ASN A 315 9.92 0.29 39.11
CA ASN A 315 11.01 -0.08 38.17
C ASN A 315 10.90 -1.53 37.63
N ILE A 316 9.71 -2.13 37.66
CA ILE A 316 9.40 -3.51 37.32
C ILE A 316 8.41 -3.55 36.15
N THR A 317 7.45 -2.62 36.08
CA THR A 317 6.42 -2.65 35.02
C THR A 317 7.01 -2.24 33.68
N GLN A 318 6.79 -3.09 32.68
CA GLN A 318 7.20 -2.81 31.30
C GLN A 318 6.10 -2.12 30.54
N VAL A 319 6.52 -1.11 29.78
CA VAL A 319 5.60 -0.16 29.16
C VAL A 319 6.04 0.13 27.73
N ILE A 320 5.06 0.17 26.82
CA ILE A 320 5.21 0.76 25.50
C ILE A 320 4.41 2.06 25.46
N GLU A 321 5.07 3.16 25.14
CA GLU A 321 4.43 4.43 24.82
C GLU A 321 4.32 4.61 23.30
N ILE A 322 3.11 4.81 22.79
CA ILE A 322 2.91 5.27 21.40
C ILE A 322 2.89 6.80 21.39
N VAL A 323 3.79 7.37 20.60
CA VAL A 323 3.99 8.82 20.45
C VAL A 323 3.60 9.24 19.04
N THR A 324 2.46 9.89 18.87
CA THR A 324 2.03 10.42 17.56
C THR A 324 2.46 11.88 17.41
N SER A 325 3.20 12.20 16.36
CA SER A 325 3.71 13.56 16.16
C SER A 325 3.84 13.88 14.66
N PRO A 326 3.17 14.91 14.11
CA PRO A 326 2.05 15.65 14.67
C PRO A 326 0.92 14.71 15.14
N ASN A 327 0.31 15.08 16.25
CA ASN A 327 -0.66 14.24 16.94
C ASN A 327 -2.02 14.19 16.21
N ASN A 328 -2.70 13.05 16.32
CA ASN A 328 -4.10 12.91 15.97
C ASN A 328 -4.93 12.87 17.27
N PRO A 329 -5.92 13.77 17.46
CA PRO A 329 -6.56 14.62 16.45
C PRO A 329 -6.09 16.08 16.41
N ASP A 330 -5.31 16.55 17.39
CA ASP A 330 -5.11 18.00 17.60
C ASP A 330 -3.94 18.63 16.83
N GLY A 331 -3.22 17.85 16.01
CA GLY A 331 -2.12 18.32 15.16
C GLY A 331 -0.87 18.77 15.92
N LYS A 332 -0.82 18.61 17.25
CA LYS A 332 0.30 19.12 18.05
C LYS A 332 1.52 18.22 17.92
N MET A 333 2.69 18.83 17.90
CA MET A 333 3.94 18.09 18.04
C MET A 333 4.03 17.50 19.45
N LYS A 334 4.21 16.18 19.54
CA LYS A 334 4.43 15.46 20.80
C LYS A 334 5.81 14.82 20.83
N ARG A 335 6.24 14.50 22.04
CA ARG A 335 7.44 13.73 22.38
C ARG A 335 7.05 12.67 23.40
N ALA A 336 7.89 11.64 23.53
CA ALA A 336 7.72 10.66 24.60
C ALA A 336 7.67 11.36 25.96
N VAL A 337 6.73 10.95 26.79
CA VAL A 337 6.55 11.47 28.14
C VAL A 337 7.21 10.54 29.15
N LEU A 338 7.24 9.24 28.86
CA LEU A 338 7.83 8.21 29.69
C LEU A 338 9.31 8.00 29.36
N ASP A 339 10.08 7.68 30.38
CA ASP A 339 11.52 7.48 30.30
C ASP A 339 11.96 6.38 31.27
N GLY A 340 13.01 5.64 30.91
CA GLY A 340 13.59 4.60 31.75
C GLY A 340 13.85 3.28 31.01
N PRO A 341 14.58 2.34 31.64
CA PRO A 341 15.03 1.11 30.99
C PRO A 341 13.90 0.15 30.59
N ASN A 342 12.75 0.25 31.25
CA ASN A 342 11.57 -0.59 31.00
C ASN A 342 10.55 0.07 30.06
N VAL A 343 10.85 1.27 29.55
CA VAL A 343 10.02 2.00 28.62
C VAL A 343 10.53 1.75 27.21
N LYS A 344 9.62 1.40 26.31
CA LYS A 344 9.85 1.38 24.87
C LYS A 344 8.93 2.38 24.19
N THR A 345 9.39 3.02 23.13
CA THR A 345 8.60 4.00 22.40
C THR A 345 8.36 3.54 20.98
N ILE A 346 7.15 3.82 20.47
CA ILE A 346 6.79 3.68 19.07
C ILE A 346 6.39 5.06 18.59
N HIS A 347 7.12 5.62 17.63
CA HIS A 347 6.82 6.96 17.12
C HIS A 347 6.01 6.87 15.83
N ASP A 348 4.74 7.28 15.88
CA ASP A 348 3.86 7.39 14.73
C ASP A 348 3.99 8.79 14.09
N TYR A 349 4.79 8.84 13.03
CA TYR A 349 5.08 10.02 12.22
C TYR A 349 4.25 10.05 10.93
N ALA A 350 3.07 9.40 10.90
CA ALA A 350 2.22 9.40 9.71
C ALA A 350 1.96 10.81 9.15
N TYR A 351 1.79 11.81 10.02
CA TYR A 351 1.55 13.21 9.63
C TYR A 351 2.81 14.08 9.56
N TYR A 352 4.03 13.55 9.75
CA TYR A 352 5.25 14.38 9.78
C TYR A 352 5.79 14.68 8.39
N TRP A 353 4.97 15.40 7.61
CA TRP A 353 5.27 15.87 6.26
C TRP A 353 5.04 17.38 6.16
N PRO A 354 5.71 18.08 5.23
CA PRO A 354 5.67 19.54 5.12
C PRO A 354 4.26 20.15 4.99
N TYR A 355 3.29 19.39 4.46
CA TYR A 355 1.91 19.87 4.29
C TYR A 355 1.10 19.88 5.60
N TYR A 356 1.53 19.17 6.65
CA TYR A 356 0.84 19.10 7.94
C TYR A 356 1.58 19.86 9.04
N SER A 357 2.90 19.93 8.97
CA SER A 357 3.74 20.60 9.97
C SER A 357 5.07 21.07 9.37
N PRO A 358 5.66 22.17 9.89
CA PRO A 358 7.06 22.48 9.65
C PRO A 358 7.95 21.29 10.04
N ILE A 359 8.93 20.98 9.19
CA ILE A 359 9.97 20.00 9.49
C ILE A 359 11.09 20.73 10.21
N THR A 360 11.11 20.63 11.54
CA THR A 360 12.08 21.37 12.37
C THR A 360 13.37 20.59 12.61
N ASN A 361 13.27 19.26 12.70
CA ASN A 361 14.40 18.35 12.92
C ASN A 361 14.14 17.01 12.21
N LEU A 362 15.22 16.29 11.88
CA LEU A 362 15.14 14.89 11.50
C LEU A 362 14.78 14.04 12.73
N THR A 363 13.86 13.09 12.58
CA THR A 363 13.58 12.11 13.63
C THR A 363 14.64 11.02 13.59
N ASP A 364 15.23 10.73 14.75
CA ASP A 364 16.22 9.65 14.93
C ASP A 364 15.83 8.77 16.13
N GLU A 365 14.57 8.37 16.13
CA GLU A 365 14.00 7.51 17.18
C GLU A 365 14.25 6.04 16.84
N ASP A 366 14.34 5.18 17.86
CA ASP A 366 14.59 3.74 17.68
C ASP A 366 13.58 3.05 16.75
N LEU A 367 12.34 3.52 16.77
CA LEU A 367 11.26 3.00 15.93
C LEU A 367 10.33 4.12 15.49
N SER A 368 10.41 4.44 14.19
CA SER A 368 9.64 5.49 13.53
C SER A 368 8.74 4.88 12.45
N LEU A 369 7.45 5.22 12.47
CA LEU A 369 6.45 4.72 11.53
C LEU A 369 5.94 5.85 10.64
N PHE A 370 5.83 5.58 9.34
CA PHE A 370 5.29 6.51 8.36
C PHE A 370 4.11 5.87 7.62
N SER A 371 3.35 6.68 6.88
CA SER A 371 2.28 6.14 6.03
C SER A 371 2.21 6.86 4.70
N LEU A 372 2.19 6.08 3.61
CA LEU A 372 1.97 6.60 2.26
C LEU A 372 0.61 7.29 2.15
N SER A 373 -0.39 6.80 2.89
CA SER A 373 -1.73 7.39 2.95
C SER A 373 -1.67 8.89 3.28
N LYS A 374 -0.82 9.27 4.23
CA LYS A 374 -0.70 10.66 4.67
C LYS A 374 0.39 11.40 3.90
N ALA A 375 1.40 10.72 3.37
CA ALA A 375 2.42 11.34 2.53
C ALA A 375 1.87 11.81 1.16
N THR A 376 1.09 10.96 0.48
CA THR A 376 0.68 11.19 -0.92
C THR A 376 -0.82 11.14 -1.15
N GLY A 377 -1.62 10.73 -0.16
CA GLY A 377 -3.07 10.59 -0.31
C GLY A 377 -3.52 9.24 -0.86
N HIS A 378 -2.61 8.32 -1.18
CA HIS A 378 -2.93 6.98 -1.65
C HIS A 378 -3.30 6.03 -0.50
N ALA A 379 -4.39 6.37 0.20
CA ALA A 379 -4.94 5.59 1.30
C ALA A 379 -5.30 4.15 0.87
N GLY A 380 -5.86 3.98 -0.34
CA GLY A 380 -6.22 2.69 -0.92
C GLY A 380 -5.03 1.77 -1.22
N SER A 381 -3.81 2.28 -1.35
CA SER A 381 -2.61 1.45 -1.57
C SER A 381 -2.21 0.63 -0.35
N ARG A 382 -2.72 0.98 0.85
CA ARG A 382 -2.42 0.28 2.10
C ARG A 382 -0.91 0.10 2.30
N PHE A 383 -0.13 1.17 2.20
CA PHE A 383 1.32 1.10 2.38
C PHE A 383 1.80 1.99 3.52
N GLY A 384 2.68 1.45 4.36
CA GLY A 384 3.26 2.08 5.54
C GLY A 384 4.74 1.75 5.64
#